data_AF-A0A8H4JDE4-F1
#
_entry.id   AF-A0A8H4JDE4-F1
#
_cell.length_a   1.000
_cell.length_b   1.000
_cell.length_c   1.000
_cell.angle_alpha   90.00
_cell.angle_beta   90.00
_cell.angle_gamma   90.00
#
_symmetry.space_group_name_H-M   'P 1'
#
loop_
_entity.id
_entity.type
_entity.pdbx_description
1 polymer ?
#
loop_
_entity_poly.entity_id
_entity_poly.type
_entity_poly.pdbx_seq_one_letter_code
_entity_poly.pdbx_strand_id
1 'polypeptide(L)'
;MDPDQLEAHKERLRDIARAAYDSRVPFNIITSELHQQSLDRGIRNVLSTEQAQFTYAQIIDGLPTADVACDRRLPDIMGEHIIDDHETLCPGALEQAQDYYKKWDPSSLNFDPEAEPGSKSFNMRLVELVAVALHQIAVWLHKLEPHLHQGDIDAVTYWEMPPSETMARFPPGPNLFSHHNYLDDDIYPEGVADMVGYWAEDRILGGVTVLDRRPENPDEIPNIYFHPCRKSQTIRVYQLRDEQ
;
A
#
# COMPACT_ATOMS: atom_id res chain seq x y z
N MET A 1 13.09 -2.76 -25.45
CA MET A 1 11.93 -1.96 -25.91
C MET A 1 12.48 -0.60 -26.25
N ASP A 2 12.21 -0.08 -27.45
CA ASP A 2 12.62 1.29 -27.79
C ASP A 2 11.77 2.32 -26.98
N PRO A 3 12.19 3.60 -26.91
CA PRO A 3 11.49 4.60 -26.11
C PRO A 3 10.02 4.79 -26.50
N ASP A 4 9.70 4.73 -27.80
CA ASP A 4 8.33 4.92 -28.29
C ASP A 4 7.43 3.72 -27.91
N GLN A 5 7.97 2.50 -27.99
CA GLN A 5 7.31 1.29 -27.51
C GLN A 5 7.10 1.32 -26.00
N LEU A 6 8.05 1.87 -25.23
CA LEU A 6 7.91 2.02 -23.79
C LEU A 6 6.79 3.00 -23.44
N GLU A 7 6.75 4.15 -24.10
CA GLU A 7 5.71 5.15 -23.84
C GLU A 7 4.32 4.60 -24.20
N ALA A 8 4.19 3.96 -25.36
CA ALA A 8 2.94 3.29 -25.75
C ALA A 8 2.54 2.17 -24.78
N HIS A 9 3.52 1.45 -24.21
CA HIS A 9 3.25 0.43 -23.20
C HIS A 9 2.75 1.05 -21.88
N LYS A 10 3.38 2.14 -21.42
CA LYS A 10 2.96 2.88 -20.23
C LYS A 10 1.57 3.45 -20.38
N GLU A 11 1.26 4.07 -21.52
CA GLU A 11 -0.08 4.59 -21.83
C GLU A 11 -1.13 3.48 -21.76
N ARG A 12 -0.86 2.33 -22.37
CA ARG A 12 -1.75 1.16 -22.29
C ARG A 12 -1.95 0.68 -20.85
N LEU A 13 -0.89 0.61 -20.04
CA LEU A 13 -1.00 0.18 -18.64
C LEU A 13 -1.82 1.18 -17.82
N ARG A 14 -1.59 2.48 -18.01
CA ARG A 14 -2.34 3.56 -17.40
C ARG A 14 -3.84 3.47 -17.73
N ASP A 15 -4.18 3.24 -18.99
CA ASP A 15 -5.57 3.10 -19.43
C ASP A 15 -6.26 1.89 -18.79
N ILE A 16 -5.57 0.74 -18.72
CA ILE A 16 -6.09 -0.46 -18.06
C ILE A 16 -6.33 -0.20 -16.56
N ALA A 17 -5.34 0.42 -15.89
CA ALA A 17 -5.44 0.72 -14.47
C ALA A 17 -6.57 1.74 -14.19
N ARG A 18 -6.69 2.78 -15.02
CA ARG A 18 -7.76 3.78 -14.92
C ARG A 18 -9.13 3.15 -15.13
N ALA A 19 -9.31 2.34 -16.17
CA ALA A 19 -10.58 1.68 -16.43
C ALA A 19 -11.00 0.76 -15.27
N ALA A 20 -10.06 0.04 -14.67
CA ALA A 20 -10.32 -0.79 -13.49
C ALA A 20 -10.69 0.08 -12.26
N TYR A 21 -9.98 1.18 -12.03
CA TYR A 21 -10.27 2.12 -10.94
C TYR A 21 -11.66 2.74 -11.09
N ASP A 22 -12.01 3.22 -12.28
CA ASP A 22 -13.29 3.88 -12.57
C ASP A 22 -14.47 2.89 -12.54
N SER A 23 -14.22 1.58 -12.68
CA SER A 23 -15.25 0.55 -12.59
C SER A 23 -15.65 0.16 -11.16
N ARG A 24 -14.93 0.66 -10.14
CA ARG A 24 -15.22 0.35 -8.74
C ARG A 24 -16.55 0.98 -8.33
N VAL A 25 -17.32 0.25 -7.51
CA VAL A 25 -18.59 0.68 -6.94
C VAL A 25 -18.45 0.96 -5.44
N PRO A 26 -19.19 1.95 -4.89
CA PRO A 26 -19.19 2.21 -3.45
C PRO A 26 -19.57 0.99 -2.61
N PHE A 27 -18.96 0.86 -1.42
CA PHE A 27 -19.19 -0.24 -0.47
C PHE A 27 -20.68 -0.48 -0.17
N ASN A 28 -21.47 0.59 -0.08
CA ASN A 28 -22.91 0.51 0.22
C ASN A 28 -23.76 -0.11 -0.90
N ILE A 29 -23.19 -0.31 -2.11
CA ILE A 29 -23.85 -0.97 -3.24
C ILE A 29 -23.80 -2.50 -3.10
N ILE A 30 -22.93 -3.04 -2.24
CA ILE A 30 -22.89 -4.49 -1.95
C ILE A 30 -24.23 -4.90 -1.35
N THR A 31 -25.10 -5.56 -2.12
CA THR A 31 -26.50 -5.80 -1.70
C THR A 31 -26.66 -6.86 -0.63
N SER A 32 -25.63 -7.68 -0.41
CA SER A 32 -25.65 -8.73 0.59
C SER A 32 -25.18 -8.21 1.94
N GLU A 33 -26.09 -8.23 2.91
CA GLU A 33 -25.79 -7.84 4.29
C GLU A 33 -24.67 -8.70 4.90
N LEU A 34 -24.63 -10.00 4.57
CA LEU A 34 -23.58 -10.91 5.06
C LEU A 34 -22.20 -10.52 4.51
N HIS A 35 -22.11 -10.17 3.23
CA HIS A 35 -20.84 -9.75 2.63
C HIS A 35 -20.36 -8.42 3.22
N GLN A 36 -21.26 -7.44 3.35
CA GLN A 36 -20.94 -6.16 3.99
C GLN A 36 -20.41 -6.35 5.42
N GLN A 37 -21.11 -7.13 6.25
CA GLN A 37 -20.70 -7.39 7.63
C GLN A 37 -19.37 -8.14 7.71
N SER A 38 -19.13 -9.10 6.81
CA SER A 38 -17.88 -9.87 6.77
C SER A 38 -16.70 -8.99 6.39
N LEU A 39 -16.88 -8.12 5.38
CA LEU A 39 -15.87 -7.17 4.93
C LEU A 39 -15.59 -6.09 5.98
N ASP A 40 -16.61 -5.44 6.53
CA ASP A 40 -16.43 -4.45 7.60
C ASP A 40 -15.70 -5.07 8.79
N ARG A 41 -16.09 -6.27 9.21
CA ARG A 41 -15.40 -6.99 10.29
C ARG A 41 -13.95 -7.32 9.92
N GLY A 42 -13.68 -7.78 8.71
CA GLY A 42 -12.33 -8.08 8.22
C GLY A 42 -11.43 -6.84 8.28
N ILE A 43 -11.91 -5.72 7.76
CA ILE A 43 -11.19 -4.43 7.79
C ILE A 43 -10.97 -4.00 9.25
N ARG A 44 -12.01 -3.97 10.08
CA ARG A 44 -11.90 -3.56 11.49
C ARG A 44 -10.92 -4.41 12.28
N ASN A 45 -10.88 -5.72 12.04
CA ASN A 45 -9.92 -6.61 12.69
C ASN A 45 -8.49 -6.20 12.35
N VAL A 46 -8.18 -5.94 11.08
CA VAL A 46 -6.83 -5.52 10.67
C VAL A 46 -6.51 -4.12 11.22
N LEU A 47 -7.43 -3.16 11.09
CA LEU A 47 -7.24 -1.80 11.60
C LEU A 47 -7.06 -1.74 13.13
N SER A 48 -7.57 -2.73 13.86
CA SER A 48 -7.40 -2.82 15.32
C SER A 48 -5.99 -3.23 15.76
N THR A 49 -5.16 -3.71 14.83
CA THR A 49 -3.79 -4.15 15.13
C THR A 49 -2.86 -2.96 15.37
N GLU A 50 -1.88 -3.15 16.25
CA GLU A 50 -0.83 -2.15 16.50
C GLU A 50 -0.04 -1.85 15.22
N GLN A 51 0.21 -2.87 14.39
CA GLN A 51 0.91 -2.72 13.12
C GLN A 51 0.16 -1.80 12.15
N ALA A 52 -1.16 -1.95 12.00
CA ALA A 52 -1.96 -1.08 11.15
C ALA A 52 -2.00 0.35 11.69
N GLN A 53 -2.25 0.52 12.99
CA GLN A 53 -2.29 1.85 13.62
C GLN A 53 -0.95 2.58 13.48
N PHE A 54 0.17 1.91 13.73
CA PHE A 54 1.50 2.49 13.59
C PHE A 54 1.87 2.80 12.14
N THR A 55 1.44 1.97 11.18
CA THR A 55 1.66 2.22 9.75
C THR A 55 0.92 3.48 9.29
N TYR A 56 -0.36 3.61 9.64
CA TYR A 56 -1.15 4.79 9.27
C TYR A 56 -0.73 6.05 10.03
N ALA A 57 -0.27 5.92 11.28
CA ALA A 57 0.29 7.04 12.02
C ALA A 57 1.52 7.64 11.32
N GLN A 58 2.38 6.82 10.72
CA GLN A 58 3.51 7.32 9.93
C GLN A 58 3.05 8.09 8.68
N ILE A 59 2.00 7.65 8.00
CA ILE A 59 1.43 8.38 6.86
C ILE A 59 0.85 9.73 7.30
N ILE A 60 0.16 9.77 8.45
CA ILE A 60 -0.38 11.00 9.03
C ILE A 60 0.75 11.94 9.48
N ASP A 61 1.80 11.38 10.07
CA ASP A 61 3.02 12.11 10.41
C ASP A 61 3.60 12.76 9.15
N GLY A 62 3.67 12.02 8.04
CA GLY A 62 4.20 12.48 6.76
C GLY A 62 5.58 11.89 6.45
N LEU A 63 6.25 11.30 7.44
CA LEU A 63 7.49 10.55 7.27
C LEU A 63 7.43 9.19 7.99
N PRO A 64 8.06 8.14 7.44
CA PRO A 64 8.30 6.92 8.20
C PRO A 64 9.31 7.17 9.30
N THR A 65 9.29 6.37 10.36
CA THR A 65 10.40 6.32 11.31
C THR A 65 11.66 5.78 10.65
N ALA A 66 12.85 6.18 11.13
CA ALA A 66 14.15 5.77 10.60
C ALA A 66 14.24 4.24 10.41
N ASP A 67 13.85 3.49 11.45
CA ASP A 67 13.85 2.02 11.44
C ASP A 67 12.97 1.45 10.32
N VAL A 68 11.79 2.02 10.12
CA VAL A 68 10.85 1.58 9.08
C VAL A 68 11.33 1.97 7.69
N ALA A 69 11.91 3.15 7.53
CA ALA A 69 12.48 3.64 6.29
C ALA A 69 13.65 2.72 5.83
N CYS A 70 14.46 2.28 6.78
CA CYS A 70 15.62 1.40 6.56
C CYS A 70 15.28 -0.11 6.53
N ASP A 71 14.09 -0.53 7.00
CA ASP A 71 13.60 -1.93 6.94
C ASP A 71 13.09 -2.30 5.54
N ARG A 72 13.95 -2.11 4.55
CA ARG A 72 13.71 -2.43 3.14
C ARG A 72 14.88 -3.21 2.58
N ARG A 73 14.59 -4.14 1.67
CA ARG A 73 15.61 -4.95 0.98
C ARG A 73 16.52 -4.08 0.12
N LEU A 74 15.91 -3.15 -0.60
CA LEU A 74 16.58 -2.11 -1.35
C LEU A 74 16.07 -0.78 -0.78
N PRO A 75 16.68 -0.28 0.31
CA PRO A 75 16.37 1.04 0.80
C PRO A 75 16.94 2.04 -0.20
N ASP A 76 16.11 2.94 -0.71
CA ASP A 76 16.55 4.07 -1.54
C ASP A 76 17.16 5.19 -0.67
N ILE A 77 17.63 4.82 0.53
CA ILE A 77 18.15 5.67 1.60
C ILE A 77 19.56 5.15 1.89
N MET A 78 20.56 6.00 1.69
CA MET A 78 21.98 5.66 1.79
C MET A 78 22.75 6.79 2.48
N GLY A 79 23.84 6.44 3.17
CA GLY A 79 24.67 7.43 3.87
C GLY A 79 24.04 7.93 5.17
N GLU A 80 24.51 9.07 5.66
CA GLU A 80 23.95 9.79 6.82
C GLU A 80 22.73 10.59 6.35
N HIS A 81 21.58 9.91 6.24
CA HIS A 81 20.36 10.50 5.70
C HIS A 81 19.62 11.25 6.80
N ILE A 82 18.93 12.36 6.48
CA ILE A 82 18.24 13.18 7.51
C ILE A 82 17.16 12.38 8.25
N ILE A 83 16.58 11.38 7.58
CA ILE A 83 15.61 10.45 8.19
C ILE A 83 16.17 9.68 9.40
N ASP A 84 17.49 9.54 9.53
CA ASP A 84 18.14 8.81 10.62
C ASP A 84 17.82 9.44 11.99
N ASP A 85 17.51 10.74 12.02
CA ASP A 85 17.10 11.46 13.23
C ASP A 85 15.59 11.30 13.56
N HIS A 86 14.81 10.70 12.66
CA HIS A 86 13.36 10.50 12.85
C HIS A 86 13.06 9.16 13.55
N GLU A 87 13.52 9.03 14.80
CA GLU A 87 13.38 7.79 15.57
C GLU A 87 11.94 7.50 16.02
N THR A 88 11.13 8.54 16.24
CA THR A 88 9.78 8.44 16.79
C THR A 88 8.80 9.35 16.07
N LEU A 89 7.54 8.91 15.98
CA LEU A 89 6.43 9.72 15.46
C LEU A 89 6.31 11.08 16.18
N CYS A 90 5.89 12.11 15.45
CA CYS A 90 5.54 13.39 16.06
C CYS A 90 4.30 13.24 16.97
N PRO A 91 4.19 14.08 18.02
CA PRO A 91 3.06 14.03 18.93
C PRO A 91 1.71 14.15 18.20
N GLY A 92 0.76 13.26 18.49
CA GLY A 92 -0.59 13.28 17.93
C GLY A 92 -0.81 12.36 16.73
N ALA A 93 0.24 11.91 16.03
CA ALA A 93 0.10 11.07 14.84
C ALA A 93 -0.56 9.72 15.15
N LEU A 94 -0.15 9.08 16.25
CA LEU A 94 -0.72 7.80 16.67
C LEU A 94 -2.15 7.96 17.18
N GLU A 95 -2.41 8.99 17.97
CA GLU A 95 -3.75 9.31 18.48
C GLU A 95 -4.73 9.58 17.33
N GLN A 96 -4.28 10.29 16.29
CA GLN A 96 -5.08 10.57 15.12
C GLN A 96 -5.37 9.30 14.31
N ALA A 97 -4.39 8.40 14.12
CA ALA A 97 -4.62 7.10 13.48
C ALA A 97 -5.65 6.26 14.26
N GLN A 98 -5.56 6.25 15.59
CA GLN A 98 -6.51 5.56 16.46
C GLN A 98 -7.91 6.18 16.41
N ASP A 99 -8.00 7.50 16.32
CA ASP A 99 -9.29 8.19 16.20
C ASP A 99 -9.95 7.94 14.84
N TYR A 100 -9.19 7.84 13.76
CA TYR A 100 -9.72 7.41 12.46
C TYR A 100 -10.27 5.99 12.52
N TYR A 101 -9.55 5.06 13.16
CA TYR A 101 -10.07 3.72 13.40
C TYR A 101 -11.39 3.73 14.19
N LYS A 102 -11.48 4.50 15.28
CA LYS A 102 -12.72 4.59 16.08
C LYS A 102 -13.90 5.15 15.28
N LYS A 103 -13.63 6.07 14.36
CA LYS A 103 -14.62 6.71 13.49
C LYS A 103 -14.78 6.01 12.14
N TRP A 104 -14.22 4.80 12.00
CA TRP A 104 -14.24 4.05 10.76
C TRP A 104 -15.66 3.87 10.23
N ASP A 105 -15.86 4.37 9.01
CA ASP A 105 -17.06 4.21 8.22
C ASP A 105 -16.69 3.61 6.85
N PRO A 106 -17.11 2.37 6.55
CA PRO A 106 -16.77 1.72 5.30
C PRO A 106 -17.44 2.35 4.07
N SER A 107 -18.38 3.29 4.25
CA SER A 107 -19.10 3.96 3.16
C SER A 107 -18.20 4.76 2.20
N SER A 108 -16.98 5.09 2.63
CA SER A 108 -16.00 5.86 1.85
C SER A 108 -15.16 5.02 0.89
N LEU A 109 -15.31 3.69 0.87
CA LEU A 109 -14.53 2.78 0.03
C LEU A 109 -15.26 2.36 -1.25
N ASN A 110 -14.48 2.07 -2.30
CA ASN A 110 -14.98 1.54 -3.57
C ASN A 110 -14.34 0.19 -3.92
N PHE A 111 -15.12 -0.73 -4.48
CA PHE A 111 -14.74 -2.13 -4.75
C PHE A 111 -15.32 -2.65 -6.07
N ASP A 112 -14.74 -3.69 -6.69
CA ASP A 112 -15.40 -4.34 -7.85
C ASP A 112 -16.53 -5.29 -7.36
N PRO A 113 -17.68 -5.39 -8.08
CA PRO A 113 -18.84 -6.18 -7.66
C PRO A 113 -18.61 -7.71 -7.58
N GLU A 114 -19.47 -8.41 -6.83
CA GLU A 114 -19.14 -9.64 -6.07
C GLU A 114 -19.34 -11.03 -6.73
N ALA A 115 -18.80 -12.04 -6.02
CA ALA A 115 -19.03 -13.48 -6.12
C ALA A 115 -19.81 -14.04 -4.90
N GLU A 116 -20.41 -15.23 -5.03
CA GLU A 116 -21.33 -15.86 -4.04
C GLU A 116 -20.66 -16.21 -2.68
N PRO A 117 -21.34 -15.95 -1.54
CA PRO A 117 -20.77 -16.10 -0.20
C PRO A 117 -20.60 -17.56 0.24
N GLY A 118 -19.63 -17.80 1.14
CA GLY A 118 -19.38 -19.13 1.75
C GLY A 118 -18.54 -20.09 0.89
N SER A 119 -18.09 -19.66 -0.28
CA SER A 119 -17.14 -20.40 -1.12
C SER A 119 -15.69 -20.01 -0.79
N LYS A 120 -14.70 -20.85 -1.15
CA LYS A 120 -13.27 -20.45 -1.11
C LYS A 120 -13.02 -19.19 -1.97
N SER A 121 -13.76 -19.04 -3.07
CA SER A 121 -13.77 -17.82 -3.90
C SER A 121 -14.19 -16.58 -3.11
N PHE A 122 -15.21 -16.70 -2.24
CA PHE A 122 -15.61 -15.61 -1.34
C PHE A 122 -14.54 -15.25 -0.32
N ASN A 123 -13.92 -16.22 0.36
CA ASN A 123 -12.87 -15.92 1.35
C ASN A 123 -11.66 -15.24 0.73
N MET A 124 -11.27 -15.65 -0.48
CA MET A 124 -10.15 -15.01 -1.18
C MET A 124 -10.50 -13.62 -1.65
N ARG A 125 -11.73 -13.44 -2.16
CA ARG A 125 -12.25 -12.11 -2.50
C ARG A 125 -12.30 -11.22 -1.25
N LEU A 126 -12.67 -11.76 -0.09
CA LEU A 126 -12.67 -11.01 1.16
C LEU A 126 -11.26 -10.51 1.51
N VAL A 127 -10.22 -11.34 1.40
CA VAL A 127 -8.82 -10.93 1.64
C VAL A 127 -8.40 -9.84 0.64
N GLU A 128 -8.74 -9.99 -0.64
CA GLU A 128 -8.48 -8.98 -1.66
C GLU A 128 -9.16 -7.64 -1.33
N LEU A 129 -10.44 -7.67 -0.96
CA LEU A 129 -11.18 -6.46 -0.60
C LEU A 129 -10.61 -5.82 0.67
N VAL A 130 -10.13 -6.60 1.64
CA VAL A 130 -9.41 -6.06 2.80
C VAL A 130 -8.11 -5.39 2.35
N ALA A 131 -7.30 -6.00 1.49
CA ALA A 131 -6.08 -5.38 0.97
C ALA A 131 -6.37 -4.06 0.22
N VAL A 132 -7.37 -4.08 -0.67
CA VAL A 132 -7.84 -2.90 -1.42
C VAL A 132 -8.36 -1.79 -0.50
N ALA A 133 -9.01 -2.15 0.62
CA ALA A 133 -9.43 -1.19 1.64
C ALA A 133 -8.23 -0.55 2.34
N LEU A 134 -7.24 -1.34 2.75
CA LEU A 134 -6.04 -0.84 3.44
C LEU A 134 -5.24 0.11 2.55
N HIS A 135 -5.13 -0.23 1.26
CA HIS A 135 -4.52 0.61 0.23
C HIS A 135 -5.27 1.94 0.06
N GLN A 136 -6.60 1.90 -0.09
CA GLN A 136 -7.41 3.12 -0.22
C GLN A 136 -7.32 4.03 1.01
N ILE A 137 -7.27 3.46 2.21
CA ILE A 137 -7.08 4.23 3.45
C ILE A 137 -5.73 4.93 3.45
N ALA A 138 -4.65 4.24 3.05
CA ALA A 138 -3.32 4.85 2.94
C ALA A 138 -3.27 5.98 1.91
N VAL A 139 -3.85 5.76 0.72
CA VAL A 139 -3.99 6.78 -0.35
C VAL A 139 -4.73 8.00 0.20
N TRP A 140 -5.84 7.79 0.89
CA TRP A 140 -6.65 8.86 1.45
C TRP A 140 -5.89 9.64 2.52
N LEU A 141 -5.29 8.95 3.50
CA LEU A 141 -4.52 9.58 4.57
C LEU A 141 -3.33 10.36 4.04
N HIS A 142 -2.64 9.85 3.01
CA HIS A 142 -1.52 10.55 2.41
C HIS A 142 -1.94 11.86 1.73
N LYS A 143 -3.14 11.90 1.15
CA LYS A 143 -3.69 13.12 0.54
C LYS A 143 -4.25 14.12 1.55
N LEU A 144 -4.36 13.75 2.83
CA LEU A 144 -4.83 14.66 3.87
C LEU A 144 -3.70 15.59 4.31
N GLU A 145 -3.77 16.82 3.83
CA GLU A 145 -2.94 17.92 4.30
C GLU A 145 -3.64 18.72 5.41
N PRO A 146 -2.90 19.29 6.38
CA PRO A 146 -1.46 19.16 6.56
C PRO A 146 -1.04 17.86 7.27
N HIS A 147 0.13 17.34 6.93
CA HIS A 147 0.85 16.33 7.72
C HIS A 147 1.31 16.89 9.08
N LEU A 148 1.48 16.01 10.08
CA LEU A 148 1.83 16.43 11.46
C LEU A 148 3.33 16.64 11.69
N HIS A 149 4.20 16.17 10.79
CA HIS A 149 5.63 16.29 10.94
C HIS A 149 6.03 17.76 11.06
N GLN A 150 6.80 18.08 12.11
CA GLN A 150 7.16 19.47 12.45
C GLN A 150 8.39 19.97 11.69
N GLY A 151 9.15 19.05 11.08
CA GLY A 151 10.32 19.34 10.25
C GLY A 151 9.98 19.55 8.77
N ASP A 152 11.03 19.72 7.97
CA ASP A 152 10.91 19.89 6.52
C ASP A 152 10.85 18.51 5.83
N ILE A 153 9.63 18.04 5.55
CA ILE A 153 9.38 16.76 4.86
C ILE A 153 10.09 16.73 3.49
N ASP A 154 10.11 17.85 2.77
CA ASP A 154 10.72 17.94 1.44
C ASP A 154 12.24 17.81 1.53
N ALA A 155 12.87 18.46 2.53
CA ALA A 155 14.31 18.32 2.74
C ALA A 155 14.72 16.88 3.06
N VAL A 156 13.87 16.13 3.78
CA VAL A 156 14.12 14.72 4.07
C VAL A 156 13.86 13.84 2.86
N THR A 157 12.76 14.07 2.13
CA THR A 157 12.35 13.25 0.99
C THR A 157 13.27 13.42 -0.22
N TYR A 158 13.63 14.66 -0.53
CA TYR A 158 14.47 15.02 -1.67
C TYR A 158 15.94 15.16 -1.29
N TRP A 159 16.34 14.57 -0.16
CA TRP A 159 17.73 14.55 0.24
C TRP A 159 18.58 13.84 -0.82
N GLU A 160 19.72 14.43 -1.12
CA GLU A 160 20.68 13.86 -2.05
C GLU A 160 21.97 13.54 -1.31
N MET A 161 22.45 12.32 -1.51
CA MET A 161 23.74 11.92 -0.96
C MET A 161 24.84 12.85 -1.49
N PRO A 162 25.71 13.36 -0.59
CA PRO A 162 26.87 14.15 -1.00
C PRO A 162 27.70 13.40 -2.05
N PRO A 163 28.27 14.10 -3.05
CA PRO A 163 29.03 13.46 -4.11
C PRO A 163 30.15 12.56 -3.55
N SER A 164 30.17 11.30 -4.00
CA SER A 164 31.22 10.34 -3.68
C SER A 164 31.80 9.79 -4.98
N GLU A 165 33.13 9.62 -5.04
CA GLU A 165 33.81 9.07 -6.22
C GLU A 165 33.46 7.60 -6.49
N THR A 166 32.93 6.89 -5.49
CA THR A 166 32.73 5.43 -5.53
C THR A 166 31.27 4.99 -5.60
N MET A 167 30.31 5.91 -5.42
CA MET A 167 28.89 5.57 -5.36
C MET A 167 28.11 6.27 -6.48
N ALA A 168 27.27 5.49 -7.16
CA ALA A 168 26.31 6.05 -8.12
C ALA A 168 25.30 6.93 -7.39
N ARG A 169 24.95 8.07 -7.99
CA ARG A 169 23.88 8.95 -7.51
C ARG A 169 22.55 8.34 -7.93
N PHE A 170 21.73 7.98 -6.95
CA PHE A 170 20.34 7.63 -7.16
C PHE A 170 19.50 8.88 -6.90
N PRO A 171 18.66 9.32 -7.85
CA PRO A 171 17.75 10.43 -7.59
C PRO A 171 16.77 10.04 -6.48
N PRO A 172 16.40 10.97 -5.59
CA PRO A 172 15.39 10.70 -4.58
C PRO A 172 14.05 10.35 -5.25
N GLY A 173 13.31 9.44 -4.63
CA GLY A 173 11.95 9.11 -5.02
C GLY A 173 10.96 10.23 -4.68
N PRO A 174 9.69 10.10 -5.09
CA PRO A 174 8.66 11.10 -4.80
C PRO A 174 8.23 11.11 -3.33
N ASN A 175 8.51 10.04 -2.56
CA ASN A 175 8.27 9.91 -1.13
C ASN A 175 9.17 8.79 -0.54
N LEU A 176 9.16 8.65 0.79
CA LEU A 176 9.84 7.54 1.50
C LEU A 176 8.94 6.32 1.77
N PHE A 177 7.63 6.43 1.55
CA PHE A 177 6.64 5.35 1.67
C PHE A 177 6.53 4.53 0.39
N SER A 178 7.56 3.74 0.09
CA SER A 178 7.58 2.99 -1.17
C SER A 178 7.95 1.52 -1.02
N HIS A 179 7.51 0.73 -2.00
CA HIS A 179 7.93 -0.65 -2.20
C HIS A 179 8.76 -0.71 -3.49
N HIS A 180 9.96 -1.30 -3.44
CA HIS A 180 10.94 -1.29 -4.55
C HIS A 180 10.49 -1.94 -5.88
N ASN A 181 9.27 -2.46 -5.96
CA ASN A 181 8.68 -3.08 -7.16
C ASN A 181 7.38 -2.39 -7.59
N TYR A 182 6.96 -1.35 -6.87
CA TYR A 182 5.72 -0.61 -7.12
C TYR A 182 6.05 0.90 -7.11
N LEU A 183 6.96 1.30 -8.00
CA LEU A 183 7.49 2.66 -8.10
C LEU A 183 6.96 3.44 -9.31
N ASP A 184 6.15 2.79 -10.16
CA ASP A 184 5.68 3.37 -11.43
C ASP A 184 4.43 4.26 -11.19
N ASP A 185 4.60 5.39 -10.50
CA ASP A 185 3.50 6.32 -10.19
C ASP A 185 2.82 6.84 -11.46
N ASP A 186 3.55 6.94 -12.56
CA ASP A 186 3.02 7.46 -13.82
C ASP A 186 1.96 6.56 -14.48
N ILE A 187 1.86 5.28 -14.11
CA ILE A 187 0.82 4.37 -14.60
C ILE A 187 -0.30 4.13 -13.58
N TYR A 188 -0.15 4.62 -12.34
CA TYR A 188 -1.12 4.40 -11.28
C TYR A 188 -2.27 5.43 -11.31
N PRO A 189 -3.54 5.01 -11.07
CA PRO A 189 -4.68 5.90 -11.11
C PRO A 189 -4.60 7.09 -10.13
N GLU A 190 -3.98 6.89 -8.98
CA GLU A 190 -3.80 7.91 -7.93
C GLU A 190 -2.33 8.35 -7.81
N GLY A 191 -1.49 7.98 -8.77
CA GLY A 191 -0.10 8.40 -8.87
C GLY A 191 0.74 7.97 -7.66
N VAL A 192 1.49 8.93 -7.12
CA VAL A 192 2.36 8.75 -5.95
C VAL A 192 1.60 8.20 -4.74
N ALA A 193 0.31 8.52 -4.58
CA ALA A 193 -0.47 8.02 -3.46
C ALA A 193 -0.70 6.51 -3.53
N ASP A 194 -0.79 5.92 -4.73
CA ASP A 194 -0.88 4.46 -4.87
C ASP A 194 0.42 3.78 -4.42
N MET A 195 1.60 4.42 -4.57
CA MET A 195 2.85 3.89 -4.02
C MET A 195 2.78 3.77 -2.49
N VAL A 196 2.19 4.77 -1.83
CA VAL A 196 1.97 4.76 -0.37
C VAL A 196 0.99 3.67 0.04
N GLY A 197 -0.03 3.42 -0.80
CA GLY A 197 -0.96 2.30 -0.64
C GLY A 197 -0.26 0.95 -0.64
N TYR A 198 0.58 0.68 -1.64
CA TYR A 198 1.36 -0.56 -1.70
C TYR A 198 2.36 -0.69 -0.56
N TRP A 199 2.99 0.41 -0.13
CA TRP A 199 3.83 0.41 1.05
C TRP A 199 3.02 0.02 2.30
N ALA A 200 1.83 0.58 2.50
CA ALA A 200 0.98 0.25 3.64
C ALA A 200 0.53 -1.22 3.63
N GLU A 201 0.17 -1.77 2.46
CA GLU A 201 -0.13 -3.20 2.31
C GLU A 201 1.05 -4.07 2.79
N ASP A 202 2.28 -3.79 2.34
CA ASP A 202 3.48 -4.52 2.77
C ASP A 202 3.73 -4.43 4.28
N ARG A 203 3.55 -3.23 4.86
CA ARG A 203 3.73 -3.02 6.30
C ARG A 203 2.67 -3.75 7.13
N ILE A 204 1.44 -3.84 6.65
CA ILE A 204 0.32 -4.38 7.43
C ILE A 204 0.15 -5.89 7.22
N LEU A 205 0.17 -6.34 5.97
CA LEU A 205 -0.09 -7.74 5.60
C LEU A 205 1.19 -8.58 5.44
N GLY A 206 2.36 -7.93 5.44
CA GLY A 206 3.65 -8.58 5.23
C GLY A 206 4.05 -8.69 3.75
N GLY A 207 3.27 -8.12 2.84
CA GLY A 207 3.58 -7.97 1.42
C GLY A 207 2.41 -7.34 0.67
N VAL A 208 2.66 -6.82 -0.53
CA VAL A 208 1.59 -6.39 -1.44
C VAL A 208 0.79 -7.59 -1.90
N THR A 209 -0.54 -7.49 -1.85
CA THR A 209 -1.44 -8.61 -2.17
C THR A 209 -1.58 -8.77 -3.68
N VAL A 210 -1.24 -9.94 -4.20
CA VAL A 210 -1.30 -10.27 -5.63
C VAL A 210 -2.24 -11.46 -5.83
N LEU A 211 -3.25 -11.28 -6.68
CA LEU A 211 -4.21 -12.33 -7.02
C LEU A 211 -3.94 -12.90 -8.41
N ASP A 212 -3.95 -14.23 -8.49
CA ASP A 212 -3.94 -14.92 -9.78
C ASP A 212 -5.33 -14.92 -10.42
N ARG A 213 -5.65 -13.86 -11.16
CA ARG A 213 -6.94 -13.72 -11.84
C ARG A 213 -7.07 -14.59 -13.11
N ARG A 214 -6.05 -15.38 -13.48
CA ARG A 214 -6.06 -16.23 -14.68
C ARG A 214 -5.37 -17.58 -14.40
N PRO A 215 -5.99 -18.45 -13.59
CA PRO A 215 -5.44 -19.76 -13.35
C PRO A 215 -5.36 -20.55 -14.67
N GLU A 216 -4.31 -21.38 -14.82
CA GLU A 216 -4.13 -22.25 -15.99
C GLU A 216 -5.34 -23.20 -16.19
N ASN A 217 -5.96 -23.60 -15.08
CA ASN A 217 -7.21 -24.33 -15.06
C ASN A 217 -8.37 -23.40 -14.60
N PRO A 218 -9.40 -23.16 -15.43
CA PRO A 218 -10.56 -22.34 -15.06
C PRO A 218 -11.34 -22.85 -13.84
N ASP A 219 -11.22 -24.14 -13.51
CA ASP A 219 -11.85 -24.76 -12.35
C ASP A 219 -10.98 -24.65 -11.07
N GLU A 220 -9.74 -24.17 -11.21
CA GLU A 220 -8.85 -23.94 -10.08
C GLU A 220 -9.15 -22.60 -9.42
N ILE A 221 -9.23 -22.64 -8.10
CA ILE A 221 -9.56 -21.49 -7.29
C ILE A 221 -8.29 -20.63 -7.18
N PRO A 222 -8.31 -19.36 -7.64
CA PRO A 222 -7.16 -18.45 -7.63
C PRO A 222 -6.37 -18.45 -6.33
N ASN A 223 -5.04 -18.49 -6.38
CA ASN A 223 -4.25 -18.34 -5.15
C ASN A 223 -3.99 -16.86 -4.83
N ILE A 224 -3.82 -16.56 -3.54
CA ILE A 224 -3.35 -15.27 -3.06
C ILE A 224 -1.85 -15.38 -2.80
N TYR A 225 -1.12 -14.38 -3.27
CA TYR A 225 0.29 -14.24 -3.05
C TYR A 225 0.60 -12.92 -2.37
N PHE A 226 1.67 -12.90 -1.58
CA PHE A 226 2.22 -11.70 -0.99
C PHE A 226 3.60 -11.43 -1.56
N HIS A 227 3.83 -10.18 -1.94
CA HIS A 227 5.12 -9.69 -2.42
C HIS A 227 5.77 -8.80 -1.36
N PRO A 228 6.76 -9.32 -0.60
CA PRO A 228 7.36 -8.59 0.52
C PRO A 228 8.52 -7.67 0.11
N CYS A 229 8.69 -6.57 0.84
CA CYS A 229 9.78 -5.60 0.67
C CYS A 229 10.87 -5.66 1.76
N ARG A 230 10.57 -6.22 2.95
CA ARG A 230 11.44 -6.09 4.14
C ARG A 230 12.80 -6.79 3.99
N LYS A 231 13.83 -6.21 4.63
CA LYS A 231 15.25 -6.58 4.44
C LYS A 231 15.59 -8.01 4.88
N SER A 232 14.97 -8.49 5.95
CA SER A 232 15.33 -9.76 6.61
C SER A 232 14.21 -10.81 6.57
N GLN A 233 13.33 -10.72 5.57
CA GLN A 233 12.25 -11.70 5.35
C GLN A 233 12.63 -12.64 4.20
N THR A 234 11.74 -12.83 3.23
CA THR A 234 12.02 -13.60 2.00
C THR A 234 12.18 -12.66 0.82
N ILE A 235 12.94 -13.09 -0.20
CA ILE A 235 13.02 -12.42 -1.50
C ILE A 235 11.96 -12.92 -2.50
N ARG A 236 11.25 -13.99 -2.13
CA ARG A 236 10.28 -14.66 -2.99
C ARG A 236 8.88 -14.17 -2.69
N VAL A 237 8.09 -14.02 -3.74
CA VAL A 237 6.63 -14.00 -3.63
C VAL A 237 6.20 -15.33 -2.99
N TYR A 238 5.33 -15.28 -1.98
CA TYR A 238 4.88 -16.45 -1.25
C TYR A 238 3.36 -16.55 -1.25
N GLN A 239 2.87 -17.78 -1.34
CA GLN A 239 1.44 -18.08 -1.41
C GLN A 239 0.84 -18.17 0.00
N LEU A 240 -0.35 -17.58 0.19
CA LEU A 240 -1.19 -17.81 1.36
C LEU A 240 -1.75 -19.24 1.31
N ARG A 241 -1.53 -20.02 2.36
CA ARG A 241 -2.01 -21.41 2.42
C ARG A 241 -3.46 -21.45 2.89
N ASP A 242 -4.17 -22.50 2.50
CA ASP A 242 -5.58 -22.70 2.84
C ASP A 242 -5.84 -22.80 4.36
N GLU A 243 -4.82 -23.14 5.16
CA GLU A 243 -4.94 -23.25 6.62
C GLU A 243 -4.69 -21.93 7.39
N GLN A 244 -4.32 -20.85 6.69
CA GLN A 244 -3.99 -19.54 7.26
C GLN A 244 -5.14 -18.55 7.08
#